data_AF-Q6YLJ1-F1
#
_entry.id   AF-Q6YLJ1-F1
#
_cell.length_a   1.000
_cell.length_b   1.000
_cell.length_c   1.000
_cell.angle_alpha   90.00
_cell.angle_beta   90.00
_cell.angle_gamma   90.00
#
_symmetry.space_group_name_H-M   'P 1'
#
loop_
_entity.id
_entity.type
_entity.pdbx_description
1 polymer ?
#
loop_
_entity_poly.entity_id
_entity_poly.type
_entity_poly.pdbx_seq_one_letter_code
_entity_poly.pdbx_strand_id
1 'polypeptide(L)'
;TWWPELYVCLRSVIPGLNDQATPPDVLRAYGFYVCPGPPNNEEYCGNPQDFFCKQWSCVTSNDGNWKWPVSQQDRVSYSFVNNPTSYNQFNYRHGKWKDWQQQVQKDVRNKQISCNLLDLDYLKISFTEKGKQENIQKWVNGMSWGIVYYGGSGRRKGSILTIRLRIETQMEPPVAIGPNKCLAEQGPPIQEQRPSLNP
;
A
#
# COMPACT_ATOMS: atom_id res chain seq x y z
N THR A 1 -2.07 3.12 16.57
CA THR A 1 -2.40 4.28 15.71
C THR A 1 -3.19 3.75 14.52
N TRP A 2 -4.08 4.55 13.90
CA TRP A 2 -4.92 4.12 12.76
C TRP A 2 -4.15 3.93 11.44
N TRP A 3 -2.91 4.41 11.37
CA TRP A 3 -2.08 4.41 10.16
C TRP A 3 -1.09 3.24 10.20
N PRO A 4 -1.43 2.07 9.63
CA PRO A 4 -0.51 0.93 9.61
C PRO A 4 0.61 1.14 8.59
N GLU A 5 1.71 0.42 8.77
CA GLU A 5 2.66 0.21 7.69
C GLU A 5 2.08 -0.80 6.70
N LEU A 6 2.15 -0.48 5.40
CA LEU A 6 1.70 -1.40 4.34
C LEU A 6 2.90 -2.11 3.74
N TYR A 7 2.71 -3.35 3.32
CA TYR A 7 3.78 -4.16 2.76
C TYR A 7 3.37 -4.86 1.47
N VAL A 8 4.26 -4.89 0.49
CA VAL A 8 4.01 -5.49 -0.82
C VAL A 8 5.33 -5.81 -1.53
N CYS A 9 5.38 -6.82 -2.40
CA CYS A 9 6.54 -7.01 -3.27
C CYS A 9 6.52 -6.05 -4.45
N LEU A 10 7.67 -5.47 -4.80
CA LEU A 10 7.83 -4.59 -5.96
C LEU A 10 7.34 -5.26 -7.26
N ARG A 11 7.62 -6.55 -7.45
CA ARG A 11 7.19 -7.32 -8.64
C ARG A 11 5.67 -7.51 -8.75
N SER A 12 4.97 -7.55 -7.61
CA SER A 12 3.51 -7.60 -7.59
C SER A 12 2.89 -6.26 -7.95
N VAL A 13 3.59 -5.16 -7.65
CA VAL A 13 3.14 -3.81 -7.98
C VAL A 13 3.44 -3.47 -9.43
N ILE A 14 4.63 -3.82 -9.94
CA ILE A 14 5.05 -3.61 -11.33
C ILE A 14 5.03 -4.95 -12.08
N PRO A 15 3.92 -5.32 -12.76
CA PRO A 15 3.80 -6.63 -13.41
C PRO A 15 4.85 -6.89 -14.48
N GLY A 16 5.41 -5.83 -15.09
CA GLY A 16 6.51 -5.94 -16.04
C GLY A 16 7.81 -6.50 -15.45
N LEU A 17 7.92 -6.64 -14.13
CA LEU A 17 9.04 -7.28 -13.42
C LEU A 17 8.78 -8.76 -13.10
N ASN A 18 7.60 -9.30 -13.39
CA ASN A 18 7.31 -10.73 -13.18
C ASN A 18 7.93 -11.63 -14.26
N ASP A 19 8.83 -11.12 -15.10
CA ASP A 19 9.70 -11.99 -15.86
C ASP A 19 10.58 -12.76 -14.86
N GLN A 20 10.51 -14.09 -14.84
CA GLN A 20 11.29 -14.98 -13.95
C GLN A 20 12.82 -14.77 -14.07
N ALA A 21 13.24 -13.89 -14.96
CA ALA A 21 14.60 -13.47 -15.22
C ALA A 21 15.08 -12.29 -14.34
N THR A 22 14.27 -11.69 -13.45
CA THR A 22 14.77 -10.60 -12.58
C THR A 22 14.70 -10.96 -11.09
N PRO A 23 15.81 -11.36 -10.46
CA PRO A 23 15.83 -11.75 -9.06
C PRO A 23 15.67 -10.55 -8.11
N PRO A 24 15.14 -10.74 -6.88
CA PRO A 24 14.98 -9.67 -5.89
C PRO A 24 16.27 -8.89 -5.60
N ASP A 25 17.43 -9.54 -5.60
CA ASP A 25 18.74 -8.91 -5.45
C ASP A 25 18.99 -7.85 -6.54
N VAL A 26 18.70 -8.17 -7.80
CA VAL A 26 18.87 -7.25 -8.93
C VAL A 26 17.87 -6.10 -8.81
N LEU A 27 16.62 -6.37 -8.41
CA LEU A 27 15.62 -5.34 -8.18
C LEU A 27 16.05 -4.36 -7.07
N ARG A 28 16.55 -4.88 -5.95
CA ARG A 28 17.08 -4.10 -4.82
C ARG A 28 18.26 -3.24 -5.21
N ALA A 29 19.14 -3.77 -6.06
CA ALA A 29 20.37 -3.10 -6.44
C ALA A 29 20.11 -1.88 -7.34
N TYR A 30 19.25 -2.03 -8.34
CA TYR A 30 18.84 -0.92 -9.21
C TYR A 30 17.89 0.06 -8.50
N GLY A 31 16.97 -0.47 -7.68
CA GLY A 31 16.00 0.33 -6.96
C GLY A 31 14.81 0.81 -7.78
N PHE A 32 14.01 1.65 -7.15
CA PHE A 32 12.81 2.24 -7.70
C PHE A 32 12.69 3.71 -7.30
N TYR A 33 11.84 4.44 -8.00
CA TYR A 33 11.41 5.79 -7.63
C TYR A 33 9.90 5.94 -7.79
N VAL A 34 9.33 6.88 -7.05
CA VAL A 34 7.89 7.08 -6.91
C VAL A 34 7.53 8.54 -7.11
N CYS A 35 6.48 8.78 -7.89
CA CYS A 35 5.90 10.11 -8.09
C CYS A 35 4.41 10.12 -7.70
N PRO A 36 3.92 11.21 -7.08
CA PRO A 36 2.52 11.37 -6.75
C PRO A 36 1.67 11.51 -8.01
N GLY A 37 0.52 10.85 -8.02
CA GLY A 37 -0.55 11.09 -8.98
C GLY A 37 -1.40 12.31 -8.62
N PRO A 38 -2.60 12.43 -9.20
CA PRO A 38 -3.43 13.62 -9.08
C PRO A 38 -3.81 14.02 -7.64
N PRO A 39 -3.89 15.33 -7.33
CA PRO A 39 -3.59 16.45 -8.21
C PRO A 39 -2.07 16.68 -8.31
N ASN A 40 -1.51 16.39 -9.49
CA ASN A 40 -0.14 16.66 -9.88
C ASN A 40 -0.17 17.56 -11.12
N ASN A 41 0.94 18.26 -11.38
CA ASN A 41 1.05 19.06 -12.60
C ASN A 41 1.26 18.10 -13.79
N GLU A 42 0.21 17.76 -14.53
CA GLU A 42 0.28 16.80 -15.64
C GLU A 42 1.22 17.24 -16.77
N GLU A 43 1.32 18.55 -17.04
CA GLU A 43 2.22 19.10 -18.05
C GLU A 43 3.69 18.84 -17.68
N TYR A 44 4.02 19.04 -16.40
CA TYR A 44 5.37 18.94 -15.86
C TYR A 44 5.76 17.52 -15.44
N CYS A 45 4.94 16.88 -14.61
CA CYS A 45 5.17 15.54 -14.06
C CYS A 45 4.63 14.43 -14.94
N GLY A 46 3.86 14.75 -15.97
CA GLY A 46 3.26 13.75 -16.86
C GLY A 46 2.00 13.13 -16.27
N ASN A 47 1.48 12.18 -17.03
CA ASN A 47 0.20 11.54 -16.80
C ASN A 47 0.40 10.04 -16.46
N PRO A 48 -0.67 9.23 -16.36
CA PRO A 48 -0.57 7.79 -16.12
C PRO A 48 0.41 7.02 -17.03
N GLN A 49 0.58 7.43 -18.29
CA GLN A 49 1.52 6.79 -19.24
C GLN A 49 2.99 7.04 -18.88
N ASP A 50 3.27 8.16 -18.21
CA ASP A 50 4.60 8.49 -17.68
C ASP A 50 4.79 7.99 -16.24
N PHE A 51 3.79 7.28 -15.69
CA PHE A 51 3.69 6.96 -14.27
C PHE A 51 3.84 8.19 -13.38
N PHE A 52 3.36 9.35 -13.84
CA PHE A 52 3.53 10.65 -13.16
C PHE A 52 5.00 11.04 -12.89
N CYS A 53 5.96 10.37 -13.56
CA CYS A 53 7.39 10.52 -13.38
C CYS A 53 8.08 11.00 -14.68
N LYS A 54 7.49 11.98 -15.36
CA LYS A 54 8.08 12.59 -16.55
C LYS A 54 9.41 13.29 -16.23
N GLN A 55 9.53 13.89 -15.04
CA GLN A 55 10.71 14.61 -14.56
C GLN A 55 11.20 14.07 -13.21
N TRP A 56 12.52 14.10 -12.99
CA TRP A 56 13.13 13.66 -11.72
C TRP A 56 12.69 14.48 -10.52
N SER A 57 12.42 15.77 -10.70
CA SER A 57 11.90 16.67 -9.68
C SER A 57 10.50 16.30 -9.17
N CYS A 58 9.78 15.42 -9.86
CA CYS A 58 8.49 14.89 -9.43
C CYS A 58 8.63 13.69 -8.48
N VAL A 59 9.83 13.15 -8.32
CA VAL A 59 10.08 12.02 -7.42
C VAL A 59 10.01 12.48 -5.97
N THR A 60 9.13 11.83 -5.20
CA THR A 60 8.93 12.11 -3.77
C THR A 60 9.43 11.01 -2.86
N SER A 61 9.70 9.82 -3.41
CA SER A 61 10.28 8.71 -2.67
C SER A 61 11.07 7.80 -3.60
N ASN A 62 12.15 7.21 -3.10
CA ASN A 62 12.97 6.24 -3.82
C ASN A 62 13.75 5.38 -2.82
N ASP A 63 14.12 4.18 -3.25
CA ASP A 63 15.04 3.31 -2.53
C ASP A 63 15.77 2.40 -3.52
N GLY A 64 16.97 1.94 -3.14
CA GLY A 64 17.91 1.26 -4.02
C GLY A 64 19.27 1.13 -3.37
N ASN A 65 20.26 0.55 -4.07
CA ASN A 65 21.65 0.62 -3.63
C ASN A 65 22.11 2.08 -3.54
N TRP A 66 21.62 2.90 -4.47
CA TRP A 66 21.75 4.35 -4.45
C TRP A 66 20.40 5.00 -4.14
N LYS A 67 20.41 6.08 -3.36
CA LYS A 67 19.23 6.89 -3.03
C LYS A 67 19.42 8.31 -3.57
N TRP A 68 18.43 8.81 -4.29
CA TRP A 68 18.43 10.20 -4.75
C TRP A 68 17.83 11.12 -3.68
N PRO A 69 18.38 12.33 -3.50
CA PRO A 69 17.76 13.33 -2.64
C PRO A 69 16.40 13.71 -3.21
N VAL A 70 15.37 13.70 -2.36
CA VAL A 70 14.02 14.16 -2.70
C VAL A 70 13.74 15.44 -1.93
N SER A 71 13.30 16.48 -2.64
CA SER A 71 13.06 17.82 -2.07
C SER A 71 11.64 17.99 -1.55
N GLN A 72 10.73 17.07 -1.86
CA GLN A 72 9.32 17.17 -1.51
C GLN A 72 8.89 15.97 -0.65
N GLN A 73 8.35 16.26 0.53
CA GLN A 73 7.70 15.25 1.35
C GLN A 73 6.25 15.05 0.90
N ASP A 74 5.93 13.81 0.58
CA ASP A 74 4.62 13.39 0.11
C ASP A 74 3.83 12.69 1.23
N ARG A 75 2.58 12.29 0.96
CA ARG A 75 1.68 11.66 1.93
C ARG A 75 2.16 10.28 2.40
N VAL A 76 2.95 9.59 1.58
CA VAL A 76 3.58 8.31 1.94
C VAL A 76 5.04 8.31 1.52
N SER A 77 5.84 7.47 2.18
CA SER A 77 7.19 7.12 1.77
C SER A 77 7.28 5.63 1.51
N TYR A 78 8.16 5.26 0.60
CA TYR A 78 8.41 3.90 0.16
C TYR A 78 9.87 3.54 0.50
N SER A 79 10.08 2.30 0.94
CA SER A 79 11.42 1.78 1.22
C SER A 79 11.46 0.28 1.04
N PHE A 80 12.64 -0.28 0.79
CA PHE A 80 12.84 -1.72 0.94
C PHE A 80 12.89 -2.07 2.42
N VAL A 81 12.23 -3.17 2.81
CA VAL A 81 12.25 -3.66 4.19
C VAL A 81 13.61 -4.24 4.52
N ASN A 82 14.11 -5.09 3.63
CA ASN A 82 15.28 -5.91 3.88
C ASN A 82 16.54 -5.23 3.36
N ASN A 83 17.59 -5.31 4.16
CA ASN A 83 18.91 -4.83 3.80
C ASN A 83 19.69 -5.93 3.07
N PRO A 84 20.55 -5.54 2.11
CA PRO A 84 21.54 -6.44 1.54
C PRO A 84 22.43 -7.00 2.65
N THR A 85 22.82 -8.28 2.55
CA THR A 85 23.65 -8.94 3.57
C THR A 85 25.11 -8.48 3.54
N SER A 86 25.54 -7.79 2.48
CA SER A 86 26.87 -7.20 2.37
C SER A 86 26.84 -5.86 1.63
N TYR A 87 27.60 -4.88 2.13
CA TYR A 87 27.82 -3.59 1.46
C TYR A 87 28.40 -3.77 0.05
N ASN A 88 29.19 -4.83 -0.16
CA ASN A 88 29.77 -5.15 -1.46
C ASN A 88 28.90 -6.08 -2.32
N GLN A 89 27.70 -6.45 -1.87
CA GLN A 89 26.79 -7.32 -2.63
C GLN A 89 26.47 -6.77 -4.02
N PHE A 90 26.59 -5.45 -4.20
CA PHE A 90 26.36 -4.77 -5.48
C PHE A 90 27.58 -3.99 -6.01
N ASN A 91 28.76 -4.08 -5.37
CA ASN A 91 29.97 -3.38 -5.80
C ASN A 91 30.71 -4.13 -6.91
N TYR A 92 30.17 -4.09 -8.13
CA TYR A 92 30.82 -4.69 -9.29
C TYR A 92 31.42 -3.60 -10.20
N ARG A 93 32.74 -3.65 -10.43
CA ARG A 93 33.41 -2.84 -11.46
C ARG A 93 32.66 -2.99 -12.79
N HIS A 94 32.50 -1.89 -13.55
CA HIS A 94 31.91 -1.87 -14.89
C HIS A 94 32.51 -2.99 -15.77
N GLY A 95 31.78 -4.09 -15.91
CA GLY A 95 32.28 -5.37 -16.45
C GLY A 95 31.70 -6.56 -15.69
N LYS A 96 31.95 -6.65 -14.38
CA LYS A 96 31.47 -7.76 -13.52
C LYS A 96 29.97 -7.70 -13.18
N TRP A 97 29.33 -6.54 -13.36
CA TRP A 97 27.90 -6.38 -13.09
C TRP A 97 27.04 -7.26 -13.99
N LYS A 98 27.38 -7.33 -15.28
CA LYS A 98 26.65 -8.19 -16.24
C LYS A 98 26.87 -9.66 -15.93
N ASP A 99 28.09 -10.05 -15.55
CA ASP A 99 28.41 -11.44 -15.18
C ASP A 99 27.66 -11.86 -13.91
N TRP A 100 27.62 -10.99 -12.89
CA TRP A 100 26.84 -11.21 -11.68
C TRP A 100 25.35 -11.29 -11.96
N GLN A 101 24.81 -10.32 -12.71
CA GLN A 101 23.40 -10.33 -13.08
C GLN A 101 23.06 -11.64 -13.79
N GLN A 102 23.86 -12.05 -14.78
CA GLN A 102 23.67 -13.32 -15.45
C GLN A 102 23.75 -14.49 -14.47
N GLN A 103 24.75 -14.56 -13.59
CA GLN A 103 24.90 -15.63 -12.60
C GLN A 103 23.67 -15.75 -11.70
N VAL A 104 23.26 -14.67 -11.05
CA VAL A 104 22.08 -14.68 -10.17
C VAL A 104 20.85 -15.07 -10.98
N GLN A 105 20.68 -14.54 -12.19
CA GLN A 105 19.58 -14.95 -13.08
C GLN A 105 19.62 -16.46 -13.39
N LYS A 106 20.78 -17.07 -13.64
CA LYS A 106 20.89 -18.52 -13.87
C LYS A 106 20.38 -19.31 -12.67
N ASP A 107 20.68 -18.84 -11.46
CA ASP A 107 20.30 -19.50 -10.21
C ASP A 107 18.78 -19.42 -9.95
N VAL A 108 18.07 -18.49 -10.59
CA VAL A 108 16.62 -18.27 -10.40
C VAL A 108 15.77 -18.69 -11.61
N ARG A 109 16.39 -19.06 -12.75
CA ARG A 109 15.70 -19.42 -14.02
C ARG A 109 14.66 -20.55 -13.90
N ASN A 110 14.71 -21.36 -12.85
CA ASN A 110 13.77 -22.46 -12.59
C ASN A 110 13.05 -22.33 -11.24
N LYS A 111 13.20 -21.18 -10.55
CA LYS A 111 12.59 -20.95 -9.24
C LYS A 111 11.36 -20.08 -9.42
N GLN A 112 10.22 -20.53 -8.90
CA GLN A 112 9.06 -19.65 -8.79
C GLN A 112 9.43 -18.49 -7.87
N ILE A 113 9.54 -17.29 -8.43
CA ILE A 113 9.88 -16.06 -7.71
C ILE A 113 8.63 -15.66 -6.89
N SER A 114 8.42 -16.31 -5.74
CA SER A 114 7.31 -16.05 -4.82
C SER A 114 7.57 -14.81 -3.97
N CYS A 115 6.56 -13.99 -3.70
CA CYS A 115 6.68 -12.82 -2.83
C CYS A 115 6.90 -13.24 -1.36
N ASN A 116 8.16 -13.35 -0.92
CA ASN A 116 8.49 -13.69 0.46
C ASN A 116 8.83 -12.44 1.28
N LEU A 117 8.45 -12.44 2.56
CA LEU A 117 8.76 -11.37 3.52
C LEU A 117 10.27 -11.09 3.65
N LEU A 118 11.11 -12.09 3.38
CA LEU A 118 12.57 -12.01 3.46
C LEU A 118 13.22 -11.60 2.12
N ASP A 119 12.46 -11.48 1.04
CA ASP A 119 13.00 -11.09 -0.26
C ASP A 119 13.48 -9.63 -0.23
N LEU A 120 14.54 -9.35 -0.98
CA LEU A 120 15.12 -8.01 -1.06
C LEU A 120 14.27 -7.00 -1.86
N ASP A 121 13.21 -7.45 -2.54
CA ASP A 121 12.26 -6.58 -3.23
C ASP A 121 10.93 -6.39 -2.46
N TYR A 122 10.91 -6.78 -1.19
CA TYR A 122 9.79 -6.52 -0.28
C TYR A 122 9.79 -5.05 0.16
N LEU A 123 8.69 -4.36 -0.13
CA LEU A 123 8.52 -2.94 0.12
C LEU A 123 7.72 -2.69 1.40
N LYS A 124 8.05 -1.58 2.04
CA LYS A 124 7.27 -0.93 3.08
C LYS A 124 6.78 0.42 2.59
N ILE A 125 5.52 0.71 2.84
CA ILE A 125 4.88 1.99 2.59
C ILE A 125 4.47 2.58 3.95
N SER A 126 5.09 3.70 4.30
CA SER A 126 4.87 4.40 5.57
C SER A 126 4.06 5.68 5.33
N PHE A 127 3.06 5.93 6.16
CA PHE A 127 2.33 7.20 6.13
C PHE A 127 3.17 8.30 6.79
N THR A 128 3.43 9.38 6.06
CA THR A 128 4.15 10.54 6.61
C THR A 128 3.20 11.38 7.47
N GLU A 129 3.73 12.33 8.26
CA GLU A 129 2.87 13.26 9.02
C GLU A 129 1.91 14.03 8.10
N LYS A 130 2.36 14.43 6.91
CA LYS A 130 1.52 15.05 5.89
C LYS A 130 0.38 14.11 5.43
N GLY A 131 0.66 12.82 5.28
CA GLY A 131 -0.35 11.82 4.93
C GLY A 131 -1.38 11.59 6.04
N LYS A 132 -0.93 11.57 7.30
CA LYS A 132 -1.78 11.39 8.48
C LYS A 132 -2.72 12.57 8.72
N GLN A 133 -2.34 13.76 8.28
CA GLN A 133 -3.12 15.00 8.35
C GLN A 133 -3.98 15.26 7.10
N GLU A 134 -3.84 14.44 6.05
CA GLU A 134 -4.62 14.60 4.82
C GLU A 134 -6.09 14.28 5.05
N ASN A 135 -6.97 14.92 4.27
CA ASN A 135 -8.41 14.72 4.37
C ASN A 135 -8.75 13.23 4.17
N ILE A 136 -9.41 12.63 5.16
CA ILE A 136 -9.78 11.21 5.17
C ILE A 136 -10.59 10.80 3.93
N GLN A 137 -11.42 11.70 3.37
CA GLN A 137 -12.19 11.41 2.16
C GLN A 137 -11.30 11.16 0.94
N LYS A 138 -10.10 11.78 0.86
CA LYS A 138 -9.14 11.46 -0.19
C LYS A 138 -8.59 10.04 -0.06
N TRP A 139 -8.37 9.58 1.18
CA TRP A 139 -8.00 8.19 1.42
C TRP A 139 -9.12 7.23 1.08
N VAL A 140 -10.38 7.57 1.38
CA VAL A 140 -11.55 6.74 1.00
C VAL A 140 -11.69 6.65 -0.52
N ASN A 141 -11.59 7.78 -1.22
CA ASN A 141 -11.66 7.83 -2.69
C ASN A 141 -10.48 7.10 -3.36
N GLY A 142 -9.35 7.06 -2.66
CA GLY A 142 -8.11 6.47 -3.14
C GLY A 142 -7.21 7.51 -3.76
N MET A 143 -5.93 7.43 -3.41
CA MET A 143 -4.86 8.23 -3.99
C MET A 143 -3.88 7.31 -4.70
N SER A 144 -3.27 7.81 -5.78
CA SER A 144 -2.44 7.01 -6.66
C SER A 144 -1.02 7.54 -6.75
N TRP A 145 -0.07 6.64 -6.91
CA TRP A 145 1.34 6.91 -7.11
C TRP A 145 1.85 6.09 -8.28
N GLY A 146 2.72 6.67 -9.09
CA GLY A 146 3.45 5.91 -10.09
C GLY A 146 4.75 5.42 -9.47
N ILE A 147 4.98 4.12 -9.54
CA ILE A 147 6.21 3.48 -9.07
C ILE A 147 6.94 2.88 -10.27
N VAL A 148 8.22 3.22 -10.38
CA VAL A 148 9.03 2.93 -11.56
C VAL A 148 10.33 2.28 -11.16
N TYR A 149 10.65 1.16 -11.80
CA TYR A 149 11.92 0.48 -11.67
C TYR A 149 13.02 1.24 -12.42
N TYR A 150 14.14 1.52 -11.75
CA TYR A 150 15.20 2.37 -12.31
C TYR A 150 15.99 1.68 -13.44
N GLY A 151 16.17 0.35 -13.39
CA GLY A 151 16.53 -0.57 -14.49
C GLY A 151 17.67 -0.25 -15.48
N GLY A 152 18.32 0.91 -15.42
CA GLY A 152 19.31 1.36 -16.41
C GLY A 152 18.69 1.87 -17.73
N SER A 153 19.42 1.72 -18.84
CA SER A 153 19.13 2.30 -20.16
C SER A 153 18.09 1.53 -20.99
N GLY A 154 16.95 1.19 -20.39
CA GLY A 154 15.86 0.46 -21.03
C GLY A 154 14.53 1.22 -21.01
N ARG A 155 13.48 0.61 -21.60
CA ARG A 155 12.10 1.10 -21.41
C ARG A 155 11.75 1.06 -19.93
N ARG A 156 11.19 2.16 -19.40
CA ARG A 156 10.79 2.27 -18.00
C ARG A 156 9.71 1.22 -17.70
N LYS A 157 10.02 0.27 -16.82
CA LYS A 157 9.03 -0.65 -16.26
C LYS A 157 8.43 0.03 -15.03
N GLY A 158 7.14 0.36 -15.10
CA GLY A 158 6.44 1.02 -14.01
C GLY A 158 4.98 0.61 -13.95
N SER A 159 4.30 1.11 -12.93
CA SER A 159 2.89 0.87 -12.70
C SER A 159 2.30 1.99 -11.85
N ILE A 160 0.97 2.01 -11.74
CA ILE A 160 0.25 2.90 -10.85
C ILE A 160 -0.26 2.08 -9.67
N LEU A 161 0.13 2.47 -8.46
CA LEU A 161 -0.36 1.91 -7.21
C LEU A 161 -1.36 2.87 -6.59
N THR A 162 -2.56 2.38 -6.28
CA THR A 162 -3.59 3.15 -5.57
C THR A 162 -3.72 2.65 -4.14
N ILE A 163 -3.58 3.55 -3.16
CA ILE A 163 -3.82 3.28 -1.75
C ILE A 163 -5.17 3.88 -1.38
N ARG A 164 -6.06 3.06 -0.83
CA ARG A 164 -7.34 3.51 -0.32
C ARG A 164 -7.66 2.92 1.04
N LEU A 165 -8.40 3.69 1.82
CA LEU A 165 -9.00 3.29 3.07
C LEU A 165 -10.39 2.71 2.80
N ARG A 166 -10.66 1.53 3.34
CA ARG A 166 -12.02 0.99 3.41
C ARG A 166 -12.50 1.06 4.85
N ILE A 167 -13.64 1.69 5.06
CA ILE A 167 -14.30 1.75 6.36
C ILE A 167 -15.42 0.71 6.34
N GLU A 168 -15.22 -0.40 7.03
CA GLU A 168 -16.27 -1.38 7.22
C GLU A 168 -17.10 -0.96 8.42
N THR A 169 -18.27 -0.35 8.16
CA THR A 169 -19.28 -0.21 9.20
C THR A 169 -19.95 -1.57 9.37
N GLN A 170 -19.43 -2.39 10.29
CA GLN A 170 -20.24 -3.46 10.87
C GLN A 170 -21.37 -2.81 11.67
N MET A 171 -22.42 -2.41 10.97
CA MET A 171 -23.75 -2.28 11.55
C MET A 171 -24.53 -3.42 10.92
N GLU A 172 -24.61 -4.56 11.60
CA GLU A 172 -25.86 -5.31 11.49
C GLU A 172 -26.97 -4.28 11.77
N PRO A 173 -28.03 -4.22 10.94
CA PRO A 173 -29.13 -3.30 11.20
C PRO A 173 -29.55 -3.52 12.65
N PRO A 174 -29.67 -2.45 13.47
CA PRO A 174 -30.05 -2.61 14.86
C PRO A 174 -31.30 -3.46 14.89
N VAL A 175 -31.19 -4.68 15.43
CA VAL A 175 -32.35 -5.53 15.64
C VAL A 175 -33.21 -4.73 16.60
N ALA A 176 -34.35 -4.24 16.10
CA ALA A 176 -35.31 -3.58 16.95
C ALA A 176 -35.77 -4.60 18.00
N ILE A 177 -35.22 -4.51 19.21
CA ILE A 177 -35.78 -5.17 20.38
C ILE A 177 -37.05 -4.36 20.69
N GLY A 178 -38.12 -4.72 19.98
CA GLY A 178 -39.44 -4.14 20.18
C GLY A 178 -39.91 -4.37 21.62
N PRO A 179 -40.91 -3.60 22.09
CA PRO A 179 -41.41 -3.72 23.45
C PRO A 179 -41.79 -5.18 23.72
N ASN A 180 -41.32 -5.71 24.87
CA ASN A 180 -41.66 -7.04 25.35
C ASN A 180 -43.15 -7.29 25.12
N LYS A 181 -43.50 -8.40 24.46
CA LYS A 181 -44.90 -8.81 24.34
C LYS A 181 -45.43 -8.97 25.76
N CYS A 182 -46.32 -8.07 26.18
CA CYS A 182 -47.15 -8.31 27.36
C CYS A 182 -47.84 -9.65 27.16
N LEU A 183 -47.76 -10.52 28.16
CA LEU A 183 -48.59 -11.72 28.22
C LEU A 183 -50.04 -11.25 28.11
N ALA A 184 -50.74 -11.72 27.09
CA ALA A 184 -52.19 -11.56 27.03
C ALA A 184 -52.79 -12.26 28.26
N GLU A 185 -53.78 -11.61 28.86
CA GLU A 185 -54.50 -12.01 30.07
C GLU A 185 -53.86 -11.63 31.41
N GLN A 186 -53.85 -10.32 31.69
CA GLN A 186 -54.30 -9.90 33.01
C GLN A 186 -55.79 -9.58 32.88
N GLY A 187 -56.62 -10.51 33.37
CA GLY A 187 -58.05 -10.27 33.52
C GLY A 187 -58.30 -9.01 34.36
N PRO A 188 -59.47 -8.37 34.20
CA PRO A 188 -59.78 -7.11 34.87
C PRO A 188 -59.62 -7.25 36.39
N PRO A 189 -59.16 -6.19 37.09
CA PRO A 189 -58.99 -6.25 38.54
C PRO A 189 -60.35 -6.55 39.18
N ILE A 190 -60.36 -7.55 40.06
CA ILE A 190 -61.54 -7.91 40.86
C ILE A 190 -61.94 -6.66 41.64
N GLN A 191 -63.13 -6.13 41.36
CA GLN A 191 -63.72 -5.08 42.19
C GLN A 191 -64.06 -5.70 43.55
N GLU A 192 -63.33 -5.28 44.59
CA GLU A 192 -63.76 -5.49 45.97
C GLU A 192 -65.09 -4.77 46.18
N GLN A 193 -66.15 -5.53 46.40
CA GLN A 193 -67.43 -5.00 46.89
C GLN A 193 -67.22 -4.47 48.31
N ARG A 194 -67.27 -3.14 48.44
CA ARG A 194 -67.37 -2.46 49.74
C ARG A 194 -68.73 -2.81 50.38
N PRO A 195 -68.79 -3.38 51.60
CA PRO A 195 -70.06 -3.58 52.29
C PRO A 195 -70.70 -2.23 52.62
N SER A 196 -71.98 -2.09 52.28
CA SER A 196 -72.79 -0.91 52.62
C SER A 196 -72.99 -0.78 54.12
N LEU A 197 -72.77 0.41 54.67
CA LEU A 197 -73.27 0.79 55.98
C LEU A 197 -74.81 0.82 55.93
N ASN A 198 -75.46 0.06 56.81
CA ASN A 198 -76.88 0.22 57.12
C ASN A 198 -77.05 1.21 58.28
N PRO A 199 -78.15 1.98 58.31
CA PRO A 199 -78.48 2.95 59.37
C PRO A 199 -78.84 2.29 60.71
#